data_AF-A0A534HW91-F1
#
_entry.id   AF-A0A534HW91-F1
#
_cell.length_a   1.000
_cell.length_b   1.000
_cell.length_c   1.000
_cell.angle_alpha   90.00
_cell.angle_beta   90.00
_cell.angle_gamma   90.00
#
_symmetry.space_group_name_H-M   'P 1'
#
loop_
_entity.id
_entity.type
_entity.pdbx_description
1 polymer ?
#
loop_
_entity_poly.entity_id
_entity_poly.type
_entity_poly.pdbx_seq_one_letter_code
_entity_poly.pdbx_strand_id
1 'polypeptide(L)'
;MAAREIRMDAAQGVIVQGWRSSEDGLFLRVRGQDAELRLVCICGRGHWIVHENDSEKGAALLLICHHCGARGTFPMERVRASVPRP
;
A
#
# COMPACT_ATOMS: atom_id res chain seq x y z
N MET A 1 -10.76 15.39 -7.24
CA MET A 1 -11.57 14.23 -6.80
C MET A 1 -10.95 13.73 -5.51
N ALA A 2 -11.71 13.62 -4.42
CA ALA A 2 -11.20 13.09 -3.17
C ALA A 2 -10.95 11.58 -3.34
N ALA A 3 -9.74 11.10 -3.04
CA ALA A 3 -9.45 9.67 -3.06
C ALA A 3 -10.30 8.97 -2.00
N ARG A 4 -10.84 7.80 -2.35
CA ARG A 4 -11.66 7.02 -1.43
C ARG A 4 -10.78 6.47 -0.30
N GLU A 5 -11.20 6.65 0.94
CA GLU A 5 -10.45 6.16 2.09
C GLU A 5 -10.75 4.69 2.38
N ILE A 6 -9.74 3.94 2.79
CA ILE A 6 -9.87 2.58 3.31
C ILE A 6 -9.10 2.46 4.62
N ARG A 7 -9.73 1.84 5.63
CA ARG A 7 -9.07 1.56 6.90
C ARG A 7 -8.15 0.35 6.79
N MET A 8 -7.05 0.35 7.52
CA MET A 8 -6.02 -0.69 7.46
C MET A 8 -6.55 -2.10 7.77
N ASP A 9 -7.49 -2.23 8.70
CA ASP A 9 -8.16 -3.50 9.04
C ASP A 9 -9.10 -3.98 7.91
N ALA A 10 -9.80 -3.05 7.27
CA ALA A 10 -10.65 -3.34 6.11
C ALA A 10 -9.87 -3.61 4.82
N ALA A 11 -8.59 -3.23 4.77
CA ALA A 11 -7.69 -3.48 3.64
C ALA A 11 -7.03 -4.87 3.70
N GLN A 12 -7.31 -5.70 4.71
CA GLN A 12 -6.77 -7.06 4.79
C GLN A 12 -7.17 -7.88 3.55
N GLY A 13 -6.19 -8.52 2.91
CA GLY A 13 -6.40 -9.36 1.73
C GLY A 13 -6.38 -8.62 0.38
N VAL A 14 -6.19 -7.29 0.36
CA VAL A 14 -5.96 -6.59 -0.92
C VAL A 14 -4.57 -6.91 -1.48
N ILE A 15 -4.45 -6.93 -2.80
CA ILE A 15 -3.17 -7.02 -3.50
C ILE A 15 -2.81 -5.63 -4.03
N VAL A 16 -1.68 -5.10 -3.57
CA VAL A 16 -1.20 -3.76 -3.93
C VAL A 16 -0.42 -3.84 -5.24
N GLN A 17 -0.84 -3.11 -6.26
CA GLN A 17 -0.14 -3.02 -7.55
C GLN A 17 0.89 -1.89 -7.57
N GLY A 18 0.74 -0.92 -6.68
CA GLY A 18 1.68 0.17 -6.46
C GLY A 18 1.17 1.10 -5.37
N TRP A 19 2.04 1.96 -4.88
CA TRP A 19 1.70 2.97 -3.88
C TRP A 19 2.42 4.28 -4.16
N ARG A 20 1.93 5.35 -3.55
CA ARG A 20 2.61 6.64 -3.50
C ARG A 20 2.31 7.33 -2.17
N SER A 21 3.28 8.07 -1.66
CA SER A 21 3.09 9.02 -0.57
C SER A 21 2.85 10.42 -1.13
N SER A 22 2.00 11.18 -0.46
CA SER A 22 1.89 12.64 -0.62
C SER A 22 1.69 13.29 0.76
N GLU A 23 1.59 14.62 0.79
CA GLU A 23 1.27 15.36 2.02
C GLU A 23 -0.09 14.93 2.62
N ASP A 24 -1.01 14.49 1.77
CA ASP A 24 -2.32 13.98 2.20
C ASP A 24 -2.24 12.55 2.77
N GLY A 25 -1.13 11.84 2.64
CA GLY A 25 -0.91 10.52 3.22
C GLY A 25 -0.49 9.46 2.20
N LEU A 26 -0.82 8.20 2.49
CA LEU A 26 -0.43 7.06 1.67
C LEU A 26 -1.59 6.60 0.79
N PHE A 27 -1.32 6.46 -0.51
CA PHE A 27 -2.28 6.02 -1.51
C PHE A 27 -1.85 4.67 -2.08
N LEU A 28 -2.79 3.74 -2.15
CA LEU A 28 -2.60 2.40 -2.68
C LEU A 28 -3.40 2.23 -3.95
N ARG A 29 -2.76 1.70 -4.98
CA ARG A 29 -3.44 1.15 -6.15
C ARG A 29 -3.62 -0.34 -5.91
N VAL A 30 -4.87 -0.79 -5.91
CA VAL A 30 -5.26 -2.14 -5.51
C VAL A 30 -5.81 -2.89 -6.73
N ARG A 31 -5.44 -4.16 -6.87
CA ARG A 31 -5.95 -5.01 -7.96
C ARG A 31 -7.47 -5.09 -7.91
N GLY A 32 -8.11 -4.80 -9.05
CA GLY A 32 -9.58 -4.81 -9.18
C GLY A 32 -10.26 -3.53 -8.67
N GLN A 33 -9.49 -2.47 -8.37
CA GLN A 33 -10.00 -1.13 -8.11
C GLN A 33 -9.39 -0.15 -9.11
N ASP A 34 -10.23 0.59 -9.83
CA ASP A 34 -9.75 1.58 -10.81
C ASP A 34 -9.24 2.87 -10.15
N ALA A 35 -9.69 3.16 -8.93
CA ALA A 35 -9.30 4.34 -8.18
C ALA A 35 -8.24 4.03 -7.12
N GLU A 36 -7.34 4.99 -6.89
CA GLU A 36 -6.43 4.95 -5.75
C GLU A 36 -7.20 5.07 -4.43
N LEU A 37 -6.79 4.28 -3.44
CA LEU A 37 -7.36 4.29 -2.11
C LEU A 37 -6.39 4.95 -1.13
N ARG A 38 -6.86 5.93 -0.37
CA ARG A 38 -6.07 6.53 0.73
C ARG A 38 -6.15 5.61 1.95
N LEU A 39 -5.00 5.15 2.43
CA LEU A 39 -4.93 4.27 3.58
C LEU A 39 -4.96 5.06 4.90
N VAL A 40 -5.93 4.72 5.75
CA VAL A 40 -6.10 5.31 7.08
C VAL A 40 -5.89 4.24 8.14
N CYS A 41 -5.13 4.57 9.18
CA CYS A 41 -4.88 3.69 10.30
C CYS A 41 -6.16 3.50 11.13
N ILE A 42 -6.23 2.41 11.89
CA ILE A 42 -7.28 2.19 12.91
C ILE A 42 -7.37 3.31 13.95
N CYS A 43 -6.29 4.08 14.16
CA CYS A 43 -6.29 5.27 15.04
C CYS A 43 -6.81 6.54 14.36
N GLY A 44 -7.25 6.46 13.09
CA GLY A 44 -7.77 7.58 12.31
C GLY A 44 -6.70 8.44 11.63
N ARG A 45 -5.41 8.13 11.76
CA ARG A 45 -4.31 8.89 11.12
C ARG A 45 -3.77 8.22 9.85
N GLY A 46 -3.17 9.01 8.97
CA GLY A 46 -2.61 8.55 7.67
C GLY A 46 -1.09 8.74 7.52
N HIS A 47 -0.33 8.82 8.61
CA HIS A 47 1.14 8.95 8.57
C HIS A 47 1.79 7.57 8.74
N TRP A 48 2.52 7.15 7.71
CA TRP A 48 3.04 5.80 7.57
C TRP A 48 4.56 5.79 7.38
N ILE A 49 5.21 4.82 8.02
CA ILE A 49 6.53 4.32 7.64
C ILE A 49 6.28 3.17 6.66
N VAL A 50 6.90 3.25 5.49
CA VAL A 50 6.69 2.33 4.36
C VAL A 50 7.96 1.55 4.09
N HIS A 51 7.85 0.23 4.04
CA HIS A 51 8.95 -0.65 3.62
C HIS A 51 8.46 -1.59 2.53
N GLU A 52 9.12 -1.54 1.37
CA GLU A 52 8.97 -2.58 0.36
C GLU A 52 9.94 -3.72 0.66
N ASN A 53 9.44 -4.94 0.64
CA ASN A 53 10.25 -6.14 0.71
C ASN A 53 10.01 -6.94 -0.56
N ASP A 54 11.01 -6.99 -1.45
CA ASP A 54 11.00 -7.89 -2.60
C ASP A 54 11.88 -9.10 -2.30
N SER A 55 11.27 -10.28 -2.34
CA SER A 55 11.93 -11.55 -2.05
C SER A 55 11.57 -12.58 -3.11
N GLU A 56 12.33 -13.67 -3.19
CA GLU A 56 12.01 -14.80 -4.08
C GLU A 56 10.62 -15.41 -3.80
N LYS A 57 10.06 -15.21 -2.60
CA LYS A 57 8.72 -15.68 -2.20
C LYS A 57 7.58 -14.73 -2.57
N GLY A 58 7.88 -13.48 -2.91
CA GLY A 58 6.92 -12.47 -3.31
C GLY A 58 7.37 -11.06 -2.90
N ALA A 59 6.71 -10.06 -3.49
CA ALA A 59 6.84 -8.67 -3.07
C ALA A 59 5.77 -8.38 -2.00
N ALA A 60 6.12 -7.61 -0.98
CA ALA A 60 5.21 -7.20 0.08
C ALA A 60 5.48 -5.76 0.52
N LEU A 61 4.40 -5.05 0.86
CA LEU A 61 4.43 -3.72 1.44
C LEU A 61 4.16 -3.83 2.94
N LEU A 62 5.16 -3.48 3.75
CA LEU A 62 5.01 -3.38 5.19
C LEU A 62 4.76 -1.91 5.56
N LEU A 63 3.68 -1.70 6.30
CA LEU A 63 3.23 -0.38 6.72
C LEU A 63 3.17 -0.32 8.23
N ILE A 64 3.74 0.74 8.80
CA ILE A 64 3.71 1.00 10.23
C ILE A 64 3.16 2.40 10.44
N CYS A 65 2.07 2.53 11.20
CA CYS A 65 1.54 3.84 11.57
C CYS A 65 2.54 4.51 12.51
N HIS A 66 3.05 5.67 12.11
CA HIS A 66 4.06 6.39 12.90
C HIS A 66 3.53 6.83 14.28
N HIS A 67 2.21 7.06 14.40
CA HIS A 67 1.62 7.55 15.64
C HIS A 67 1.32 6.48 16.68
N CYS A 68 0.70 5.37 16.28
CA CYS A 68 0.23 4.32 17.22
C CYS A 68 0.97 3.00 17.09
N GLY A 69 1.90 2.87 16.12
CA GLY A 69 2.69 1.67 15.90
C GLY A 69 1.94 0.51 15.24
N ALA A 70 0.66 0.68 14.89
CA ALA A 70 -0.12 -0.36 14.22
C ALA A 70 0.54 -0.76 12.90
N ARG A 71 0.59 -2.07 12.62
CA ARG A 71 1.32 -2.64 11.48
C ARG A 71 0.40 -3.40 10.55
N GLY A 72 0.67 -3.33 9.25
CA GLY A 72 0.00 -4.12 8.23
C GLY A 72 1.01 -4.59 7.19
N THR A 73 0.85 -5.82 6.72
CA THR A 73 1.64 -6.38 5.62
C THR A 73 0.69 -6.69 4.47
N PHE A 74 0.97 -6.12 3.31
CA PHE A 74 0.13 -6.26 2.12
C PHE A 74 0.92 -6.95 1.01
N PRO A 75 0.40 -8.02 0.39
CA PRO A 75 1.06 -8.60 -0.78
C PRO A 75 1.09 -7.58 -1.92
N MET A 76 2.24 -7.46 -2.57
CA MET A 76 2.39 -6.64 -3.76
C MET A 76 2.41 -7.50 -5.01
N GLU A 77 1.80 -6.98 -6.08
CA GLU A 77 1.99 -7.56 -7.40
C GLU A 77 3.43 -7.29 -7.84
N ARG A 78 4.17 -8.36 -8.16
CA ARG A 78 5.50 -8.19 -8.77
C ARG A 78 5.32 -7.51 -10.11
N VAL A 79 5.83 -6.30 -10.23
CA VAL A 79 6.14 -5.75 -11.54
C VAL A 79 7.30 -6.59 -12.07
N ARG A 80 7.00 -7.59 -12.92
CA ARG A 80 8.06 -8.18 -13.75
C ARG A 80 8.63 -7.02 -14.54
N ALA A 81 9.84 -6.59 -14.23
CA ALA A 81 10.57 -5.70 -15.11
C ALA A 81 10.60 -6.40 -16.47
N SER A 82 9.82 -5.89 -17.43
CA SER A 82 9.97 -6.27 -18.82
C SER A 82 11.37 -5.78 -19.20
N VAL A 83 12.34 -6.69 -19.19
CA VAL A 83 13.65 -6.44 -19.77
C VAL A 83 13.41 -5.89 -21.18
N PRO A 84 13.88 -4.68 -21.53
CA PRO A 84 13.82 -4.23 -22.91
C PRO A 84 14.62 -5.26 -23.71
N ARG A 85 13.93 -5.95 -24.62
CA ARG A 85 14.59 -6.89 -25.53
C ARG A 85 15.45 -6.05 -26.49
N PRO A 86 16.74 -6.36 -26.66
CA PRO A 86 17.63 -5.61 -27.55
C PRO A 86 17.19 -5.70 -29.00
#